data_AF-T1C2H7-F1
#
_entry.id   AF-T1C2H7-F1
#
_cell.length_a   1.000
_cell.length_b   1.000
_cell.length_c   1.000
_cell.angle_alpha   90.00
_cell.angle_beta   90.00
_cell.angle_gamma   90.00
#
_symmetry.space_group_name_H-M   'P 1'
#
loop_
_entity.id
_entity.type
_entity.pdbx_description
1 polymer ?
#
loop_
_entity_poly.entity_id
_entity_poly.type
_entity_poly.pdbx_seq_one_letter_code
_entity_poly.pdbx_strand_id
1 'polypeptide(L)'
;MTAPPSPAPLRVHATVPALDPSRLSAETESAVRAFWRQGESANTRRSYQSALKYWAAWYRLRYWRAFTLPIAPAVVIQFVVDHCEREAERSPHSARPAELVHGLPPAIDGALIEGAYKHKPGPLSLATVLHRLSVLSKAHALKKAKNPLEDPAVREFLRRVRRGYALRQVAPKHMTALPRSDLERLLATCRGDLRGVRDRALLTFAWASGGRRRSEMANARMEHLERVGEAGYIYRLAHSKTDQSGRGATSEP
;
A
#
# COMPACT_ATOMS: atom_id res chain seq x y z
N MET A 1 18.68 -0.63 41.17
CA MET A 1 17.46 -1.30 40.65
C MET A 1 17.29 -2.59 41.43
N THR A 2 16.33 -2.63 42.35
CA THR A 2 16.01 -3.79 43.17
C THR A 2 15.40 -4.87 42.29
N ALA A 3 15.87 -6.12 42.42
CA ALA A 3 15.32 -7.25 41.67
C ALA A 3 13.82 -7.43 42.01
N PRO A 4 12.98 -7.87 41.04
CA PRO A 4 11.58 -8.17 41.33
C PRO A 4 11.49 -9.25 42.43
N PRO A 5 10.50 -9.18 43.33
CA PRO A 5 10.34 -10.16 44.39
C PRO A 5 10.10 -11.55 43.78
N SER A 6 10.80 -12.55 44.31
CA SER A 6 10.61 -13.95 43.89
C SER A 6 9.18 -14.39 44.21
N PRO A 7 8.47 -15.02 43.26
CA PRO A 7 7.15 -15.56 43.51
C PRO A 7 7.21 -16.69 44.55
N ALA A 8 6.09 -16.90 45.26
CA ALA A 8 5.89 -18.08 46.10
C ALA A 8 6.11 -19.37 45.27
N PRO A 9 6.53 -20.49 45.89
CA PRO A 9 6.87 -21.71 45.16
C PRO A 9 5.70 -22.21 44.30
N LEU A 10 5.90 -22.25 42.98
CA LEU A 10 4.93 -22.73 42.00
C LEU A 10 5.21 -24.20 41.66
N ARG A 11 4.15 -25.01 41.50
CA ARG A 11 4.28 -26.38 41.01
C ARG A 11 4.34 -26.40 39.49
N VAL A 12 5.39 -26.98 38.94
CA VAL A 12 5.54 -27.16 37.48
C VAL A 12 4.62 -28.30 37.03
N HIS A 13 3.93 -28.12 35.90
CA HIS A 13 3.12 -29.15 35.29
C HIS A 13 4.01 -30.15 34.54
N ALA A 14 4.17 -31.36 35.08
CA ALA A 14 5.01 -32.41 34.48
C ALA A 14 4.55 -32.87 33.08
N THR A 15 3.31 -32.55 32.70
CA THR A 15 2.71 -32.88 31.40
C THR A 15 2.97 -31.83 30.33
N VAL A 16 3.48 -30.65 30.69
CA VAL A 16 3.77 -29.56 29.75
C VAL A 16 5.29 -29.40 29.63
N PRO A 17 5.90 -29.71 28.47
CA PRO A 17 7.33 -29.53 28.28
C PRO A 17 7.75 -28.08 28.48
N ALA A 18 8.86 -27.87 29.19
CA ALA A 18 9.44 -26.55 29.33
C ALA A 18 9.92 -26.02 27.96
N LEU A 19 9.65 -24.75 27.68
CA LEU A 19 10.13 -24.07 26.48
C LEU A 19 11.57 -23.56 26.68
N ASP A 20 12.34 -23.49 25.59
CA ASP A 20 13.66 -22.86 25.56
C ASP A 20 13.50 -21.34 25.39
N PRO A 21 13.95 -20.49 26.33
CA PRO A 21 13.83 -19.04 26.23
C PRO A 21 14.51 -18.42 25.00
N SER A 22 15.45 -19.15 24.36
CA SER A 22 16.19 -18.69 23.19
C SER A 22 15.61 -19.16 21.86
N ARG A 23 14.57 -20.02 21.88
CA ARG A 23 14.01 -20.66 20.66
C ARG A 23 12.49 -20.72 20.71
N LEU A 24 11.87 -20.68 19.53
CA LEU A 24 10.44 -20.95 19.40
C LEU A 24 10.24 -22.45 19.15
N SER A 25 9.22 -23.05 19.78
CA SER A 25 8.78 -24.39 19.40
C SER A 25 8.13 -24.36 18.01
N ALA A 26 8.09 -25.49 17.31
CA ALA A 26 7.47 -25.58 15.98
C ALA A 26 5.99 -25.15 15.99
N GLU A 27 5.27 -25.48 17.06
CA GLU A 27 3.89 -25.05 17.28
C GLU A 27 3.79 -23.52 17.44
N THR A 28 4.63 -22.93 18.29
CA THR A 28 4.68 -21.47 18.49
C THR A 28 5.05 -20.76 17.19
N GLU A 29 6.00 -21.26 16.42
CA GLU A 29 6.31 -20.69 15.11
C GLU A 29 5.11 -20.74 14.15
N SER A 30 4.36 -21.83 14.16
CA SER A 30 3.15 -21.98 13.35
C SER A 30 2.07 -20.98 13.76
N ALA A 31 1.85 -20.84 15.07
CA ALA A 31 0.93 -19.85 15.64
C ALA A 31 1.35 -18.42 15.32
N VAL A 32 2.65 -18.09 15.45
CA VAL A 32 3.21 -16.78 15.05
C VAL A 32 2.93 -16.50 13.57
N ARG A 33 3.18 -17.47 12.68
CA ARG A 33 2.84 -17.34 11.25
C ARG A 33 1.33 -17.14 11.02
N ALA A 34 0.47 -17.75 11.84
CA ALA A 34 -0.97 -17.54 11.76
C ALA A 34 -1.37 -16.12 12.21
N PHE A 35 -0.84 -15.64 13.34
CA PHE A 35 -1.07 -14.27 13.82
C PHE A 35 -0.62 -13.22 12.81
N TRP A 36 0.53 -13.42 12.19
CA TRP A 36 1.04 -12.51 11.16
C TRP A 36 0.14 -12.48 9.93
N ARG A 37 -0.38 -13.65 9.50
CA ARG A 37 -1.35 -13.73 8.39
C ARG A 37 -2.68 -13.06 8.72
N GLN A 38 -3.11 -13.10 9.99
CA GLN A 38 -4.35 -12.47 10.44
C GLN A 38 -4.21 -10.94 10.59
N GLY A 39 -3.03 -10.46 10.98
CA GLY A 39 -2.75 -9.03 11.15
C GLY A 39 -2.59 -8.23 9.84
N GLU A 40 -2.36 -8.89 8.70
CA GLU A 40 -2.22 -8.22 7.41
C GLU A 40 -3.49 -8.32 6.55
N SER A 41 -4.08 -7.17 6.20
CA SER A 41 -5.21 -7.13 5.27
C SER A 41 -4.86 -7.80 3.94
N ALA A 42 -5.82 -8.51 3.33
CA ALA A 42 -5.64 -9.15 2.03
C ALA A 42 -5.19 -8.16 0.94
N ASN A 43 -5.60 -6.89 1.05
CA ASN A 43 -5.16 -5.81 0.16
C ASN A 43 -3.68 -5.47 0.35
N THR A 44 -3.21 -5.35 1.60
CA THR A 44 -1.79 -5.09 1.91
C THR A 44 -0.91 -6.20 1.32
N ARG A 45 -1.29 -7.47 1.55
CA ARG A 45 -0.57 -8.63 1.02
C ARG A 45 -0.50 -8.65 -0.51
N ARG A 46 -1.63 -8.39 -1.20
CA ARG A 46 -1.64 -8.28 -2.68
C ARG A 46 -0.76 -7.14 -3.17
N SER A 47 -0.81 -5.98 -2.50
CA SER A 47 0.01 -4.82 -2.84
C SER A 47 1.50 -5.13 -2.69
N TYR A 48 1.89 -5.78 -1.59
CA TYR A 48 3.28 -6.14 -1.31
C TYR A 48 3.79 -7.21 -2.28
N GLN A 49 2.96 -8.22 -2.59
CA GLN A 49 3.30 -9.25 -3.57
C GLN A 49 3.50 -8.64 -4.96
N SER A 50 2.62 -7.73 -5.40
CA SER A 50 2.78 -7.01 -6.67
C SER A 50 4.05 -6.15 -6.69
N ALA A 51 4.36 -5.49 -5.57
CA ALA A 51 5.58 -4.72 -5.42
C ALA A 51 6.84 -5.57 -5.56
N LEU A 52 6.91 -6.73 -4.88
CA LEU A 52 8.04 -7.65 -4.93
C LEU A 52 8.18 -8.35 -6.29
N LYS A 53 7.06 -8.73 -6.93
CA LYS A 53 7.08 -9.29 -8.30
C LYS A 53 7.71 -8.32 -9.29
N TYR A 54 7.36 -7.04 -9.21
CA TYR A 54 7.97 -6.02 -10.05
C TYR A 54 9.46 -5.83 -9.77
N TRP A 55 9.86 -5.79 -8.49
CA TRP A 55 11.28 -5.72 -8.12
C TRP A 55 12.05 -6.87 -8.75
N ALA A 56 11.54 -8.10 -8.66
CA ALA A 56 12.16 -9.27 -9.26
C ALA A 56 12.26 -9.16 -10.79
N ALA A 57 11.20 -8.73 -11.46
CA ALA A 57 11.16 -8.58 -12.91
C ALA A 57 12.11 -7.48 -13.41
N TRP A 58 11.98 -6.26 -12.87
CA TRP A 58 12.84 -5.14 -13.23
C TRP A 58 14.31 -5.44 -12.94
N TYR A 59 14.62 -6.04 -11.78
CA TYR A 59 16.00 -6.38 -11.41
C TYR A 59 16.58 -7.43 -12.37
N ARG A 60 15.80 -8.45 -12.73
CA ARG A 60 16.23 -9.47 -13.71
C ARG A 60 16.48 -8.87 -15.08
N LEU A 61 15.63 -7.96 -15.55
CA LEU A 61 15.80 -7.30 -16.84
C LEU A 61 16.97 -6.30 -16.83
N ARG A 62 17.20 -5.60 -15.72
CA ARG A 62 18.21 -4.54 -15.63
C ARG A 62 19.61 -5.06 -15.31
N TYR A 63 19.71 -6.11 -14.51
CA TYR A 63 20.98 -6.65 -14.01
C TYR A 63 21.27 -8.08 -14.47
N TRP A 64 20.35 -8.72 -15.22
CA TRP A 64 20.49 -10.10 -15.70
C TRP A 64 20.74 -11.12 -14.57
N ARG A 65 20.22 -10.82 -13.37
CA ARG A 65 20.42 -11.62 -12.15
C ARG A 65 19.10 -11.89 -11.45
N ALA A 66 19.07 -12.96 -10.67
CA ALA A 66 17.95 -13.21 -9.76
C ALA A 66 17.92 -12.15 -8.65
N PHE A 67 16.72 -11.70 -8.29
CA PHE A 67 16.52 -10.76 -7.20
C PHE A 67 16.67 -11.48 -5.84
N THR A 68 17.74 -11.17 -5.13
CA THR A 68 18.05 -11.72 -3.80
C THR A 68 18.41 -10.60 -2.83
N LEU A 69 17.98 -10.72 -1.57
CA LEU A 69 18.32 -9.76 -0.52
C LEU A 69 19.63 -10.18 0.18
N PRO A 70 20.43 -9.21 0.69
CA PRO A 70 20.25 -7.76 0.56
C PRO A 70 20.62 -7.24 -0.84
N ILE A 71 20.00 -6.15 -1.26
CA ILE A 71 20.44 -5.41 -2.46
C ILE A 71 21.29 -4.21 -2.06
N ALA A 72 22.19 -3.78 -2.96
CA ALA A 72 23.07 -2.64 -2.73
C ALA A 72 22.32 -1.29 -2.81
N PRO A 73 22.76 -0.25 -2.08
CA PRO A 73 22.21 1.11 -2.18
C PRO A 73 22.14 1.65 -3.62
N ALA A 74 23.15 1.36 -4.45
CA ALA A 74 23.19 1.76 -5.86
C ALA A 74 22.00 1.24 -6.68
N VAL A 75 21.49 0.04 -6.35
CA VAL A 75 20.31 -0.54 -7.02
C VAL A 75 19.06 0.27 -6.71
N VAL A 76 18.94 0.78 -5.48
CA VAL A 76 17.82 1.64 -5.07
C VAL A 76 17.87 2.98 -5.81
N ILE A 77 19.06 3.56 -5.95
CA ILE A 77 19.26 4.80 -6.71
C ILE A 77 18.88 4.58 -8.18
N GLN A 78 19.39 3.51 -8.82
CA GLN A 78 19.05 3.16 -10.20
C GLN A 78 17.55 2.95 -10.39
N PHE A 79 16.89 2.26 -9.45
CA PHE A 79 15.44 2.06 -9.49
C PHE A 79 14.69 3.38 -9.54
N VAL A 80 15.09 4.34 -8.72
CA VAL A 80 14.46 5.66 -8.70
C VAL A 80 14.77 6.44 -9.99
N VAL A 81 16.01 6.40 -10.50
CA VAL A 81 16.38 7.05 -11.77
C VAL A 81 15.60 6.49 -12.95
N ASP A 82 15.39 5.18 -12.99
CA ASP A 82 14.64 4.51 -14.05
C ASP A 82 13.17 4.96 -14.10
N HIS A 83 12.54 5.13 -12.92
CA HIS A 83 11.09 5.25 -12.82
C HIS A 83 10.59 6.64 -12.47
N CYS A 84 11.43 7.51 -11.89
CA CYS A 84 11.07 8.89 -11.60
C CYS A 84 11.46 9.80 -12.76
N GLU A 85 10.57 10.75 -13.03
CA GLU A 85 10.83 11.88 -13.92
C GLU A 85 11.77 12.87 -13.25
N ARG A 86 12.69 13.39 -14.05
CA ARG A 86 13.57 14.51 -13.74
C ARG A 86 13.63 15.44 -14.95
N GLU A 87 14.01 16.68 -14.71
CA GLU A 87 14.34 17.60 -15.79
C GLU A 87 15.60 17.11 -16.51
N ALA A 88 15.55 17.08 -17.85
CA ALA A 88 16.73 16.86 -18.67
C ALA A 88 17.75 17.97 -18.43
N GLU A 89 19.03 17.66 -18.62
CA GLU A 89 20.09 18.64 -18.51
C GLU A 89 19.86 19.77 -19.53
N ARG A 90 19.67 21.00 -19.03
CA ARG A 90 19.37 22.14 -19.90
C ARG A 90 20.64 22.63 -20.56
N SER A 91 20.54 22.89 -21.87
CA SER A 91 21.47 23.81 -22.50
C SER A 91 21.15 25.23 -22.00
N PRO A 92 22.12 26.02 -21.52
CA PRO A 92 21.89 27.31 -20.85
C PRO A 92 21.12 28.35 -21.70
N HIS A 93 20.97 28.12 -23.02
CA HIS A 93 20.34 29.04 -23.96
C HIS A 93 18.94 28.60 -24.45
N SER A 94 18.34 27.56 -23.86
CA SER A 94 16.99 27.09 -24.27
C SER A 94 15.87 27.85 -23.57
N ALA A 95 15.01 28.54 -24.34
CA ALA A 95 13.76 29.14 -23.88
C ALA A 95 12.61 28.13 -23.67
N ARG A 96 12.79 26.86 -24.07
CA ARG A 96 11.76 25.82 -23.88
C ARG A 96 11.70 25.35 -22.42
N PRO A 97 10.50 25.01 -21.90
CA PRO A 97 10.37 24.38 -20.60
C PRO A 97 11.21 23.09 -20.54
N ALA A 98 11.75 22.78 -19.36
CA ALA A 98 12.56 21.58 -19.16
C ALA A 98 11.79 20.33 -19.61
N GLU A 99 12.38 19.59 -20.54
CA GLU A 99 11.87 18.27 -20.91
C GLU A 99 11.98 17.33 -19.71
N LEU A 100 10.91 16.58 -19.43
CA LEU A 100 10.91 15.57 -18.37
C LEU A 100 11.34 14.23 -18.95
N VAL A 101 12.38 13.64 -18.35
CA VAL A 101 12.97 12.38 -18.78
C VAL A 101 13.07 11.40 -17.61
N HIS A 102 13.09 10.10 -17.92
CA HIS A 102 13.33 9.01 -16.96
C HIS A 102 14.38 8.05 -17.53
N GLY A 103 14.96 7.20 -16.67
CA GLY A 103 16.12 6.36 -17.03
C GLY A 103 15.82 4.94 -17.51
N LEU A 104 14.54 4.55 -17.58
CA LEU A 104 14.12 3.20 -17.96
C LEU A 104 14.24 3.01 -19.49
N PRO A 105 15.07 2.07 -19.99
CA PRO A 105 15.19 1.80 -21.41
C PRO A 105 13.86 1.32 -21.99
N PRO A 106 13.47 1.79 -23.20
CA PRO A 106 12.21 1.40 -23.84
C PRO A 106 12.04 -0.12 -23.99
N ALA A 107 13.12 -0.85 -24.25
CA ALA A 107 13.09 -2.31 -24.34
C ALA A 107 12.73 -2.99 -23.00
N ILE A 108 13.25 -2.49 -21.88
CA ILE A 108 12.91 -3.00 -20.54
C ILE A 108 11.48 -2.60 -20.19
N ASP A 109 11.06 -1.38 -20.54
CA ASP A 109 9.70 -0.92 -20.33
C ASP A 109 8.67 -1.80 -21.07
N GLY A 110 8.92 -2.08 -22.34
CA GLY A 110 8.11 -2.99 -23.16
C GLY A 110 8.02 -4.39 -22.55
N ALA A 111 9.16 -4.98 -22.15
CA ALA A 111 9.19 -6.30 -21.52
C ALA A 111 8.43 -6.35 -20.18
N LEU A 112 8.46 -5.27 -19.40
CA LEU A 112 7.68 -5.16 -18.15
C LEU A 112 6.17 -5.09 -18.41
N ILE A 113 5.74 -4.52 -19.54
CA ILE A 113 4.33 -4.49 -19.96
C ILE A 113 3.90 -5.86 -20.47
N GLU A 114 4.70 -6.47 -21.35
CA GLU A 114 4.43 -7.81 -21.90
C GLU A 114 4.32 -8.86 -20.80
N GLY A 115 5.19 -8.78 -19.78
CA GLY A 115 5.12 -9.64 -18.58
C GLY A 115 4.04 -9.25 -17.56
N ALA A 116 3.16 -8.29 -17.87
CA ALA A 116 2.10 -7.78 -17.00
C ALA A 116 2.57 -7.26 -15.62
N TYR A 117 3.80 -6.76 -15.54
CA TYR A 117 4.36 -6.14 -14.32
C TYR A 117 4.00 -4.64 -14.22
N LYS A 118 3.69 -3.99 -15.34
CA LYS A 118 3.09 -2.65 -15.43
C LYS A 118 2.12 -2.56 -16.62
N HIS A 119 1.29 -1.53 -16.65
CA HIS A 119 0.18 -1.42 -17.62
C HIS A 119 0.38 -0.37 -18.73
N LYS A 120 1.29 0.58 -18.55
CA LYS A 120 1.48 1.71 -19.47
C LYS A 120 2.96 2.04 -19.63
N PRO A 121 3.43 2.41 -20.84
CA PRO A 121 4.79 2.86 -21.02
C PRO A 121 5.05 4.16 -20.25
N GLY A 122 6.32 4.45 -20.01
CA GLY A 122 6.79 5.66 -19.34
C GLY A 122 7.01 5.50 -17.83
N PRO A 123 7.22 6.61 -17.12
CA PRO A 123 7.63 6.61 -15.72
C PRO A 123 6.50 6.12 -14.79
N LEU A 124 6.87 5.74 -13.57
CA LEU A 124 5.89 5.46 -12.53
C LEU A 124 5.57 6.76 -11.78
N SER A 125 4.36 6.85 -11.22
CA SER A 125 4.05 7.92 -10.28
C SER A 125 4.96 7.83 -9.06
N LEU A 126 5.34 8.98 -8.49
CA LEU A 126 6.17 9.02 -7.28
C LEU A 126 5.57 8.18 -6.15
N ALA A 127 4.26 8.20 -5.98
CA ALA A 127 3.55 7.37 -5.00
C ALA A 127 3.80 5.87 -5.20
N THR A 128 3.82 5.40 -6.46
CA THR A 128 4.10 3.99 -6.79
C THR A 128 5.55 3.64 -6.49
N VAL A 129 6.50 4.51 -6.85
CA VAL A 129 7.93 4.32 -6.54
C VAL A 129 8.13 4.25 -5.02
N LEU A 130 7.60 5.20 -4.26
CA LEU A 130 7.69 5.22 -2.80
C LEU A 130 7.03 4.01 -2.14
N HIS A 131 5.90 3.53 -2.68
CA HIS A 131 5.28 2.30 -2.19
C HIS A 131 6.20 1.09 -2.40
N ARG A 132 6.74 0.92 -3.61
CA ARG A 132 7.66 -0.19 -3.92
C ARG A 132 8.93 -0.14 -3.07
N LEU A 133 9.44 1.06 -2.77
CA LEU A 133 10.56 1.29 -1.86
C LEU A 133 10.23 0.92 -0.41
N SER A 134 9.04 1.28 0.08
CA SER A 134 8.56 0.89 1.41
C SER A 134 8.46 -0.64 1.55
N VAL A 135 7.93 -1.32 0.53
CA VAL A 135 7.87 -2.80 0.50
C VAL A 135 9.27 -3.41 0.51
N LEU A 136 10.21 -2.84 -0.24
CA LEU A 136 11.61 -3.28 -0.24
C LEU A 136 12.25 -3.16 1.16
N SER A 137 12.06 -2.02 1.84
CA SER A 137 12.53 -1.80 3.21
C SER A 137 11.96 -2.86 4.16
N LYS A 138 10.65 -3.09 4.10
CA LYS A 138 9.98 -4.13 4.90
C LYS A 138 10.56 -5.52 4.61
N ALA A 139 10.83 -5.85 3.36
CA ALA A 139 11.41 -7.14 2.98
C ALA A 139 12.81 -7.35 3.56
N HIS A 140 13.66 -6.31 3.59
CA HIS A 140 14.97 -6.37 4.26
C HIS A 140 14.83 -6.54 5.77
N ALA A 141 13.94 -5.78 6.41
CA ALA A 141 13.69 -5.88 7.85
C ALA A 141 13.21 -7.29 8.24
N LEU A 142 12.28 -7.87 7.48
CA LEU A 142 11.79 -9.24 7.71
C LEU A 142 12.87 -10.31 7.56
N LYS A 143 13.85 -10.08 6.67
CA LYS A 143 15.02 -10.96 6.49
C LYS A 143 16.18 -10.65 7.44
N LYS A 144 16.01 -9.68 8.36
CA LYS A 144 17.08 -9.15 9.22
C LYS A 144 18.35 -8.77 8.43
N ALA A 145 18.16 -8.31 7.19
CA ALA A 145 19.23 -7.95 6.29
C ALA A 145 19.49 -6.43 6.33
N LYS A 146 20.72 -5.99 6.03
CA LYS A 146 21.07 -4.56 5.96
C LYS A 146 20.13 -3.84 4.99
N ASN A 147 19.42 -2.82 5.47
CA ASN A 147 18.44 -2.09 4.68
C ASN A 147 19.11 -1.00 3.83
N PRO A 148 19.07 -1.08 2.48
CA PRO A 148 19.71 -0.09 1.63
C PRO A 148 19.04 1.30 1.70
N LEU A 149 17.81 1.40 2.21
CA LEU A 149 17.11 2.68 2.38
C LEU A 149 17.57 3.45 3.63
N GLU A 150 18.33 2.81 4.51
CA GLU A 150 18.93 3.46 5.68
C GLU A 150 20.30 4.07 5.38
N ASP A 151 20.85 3.77 4.21
CA ASP A 151 22.09 4.37 3.72
C ASP A 151 21.96 5.91 3.61
N PRO A 152 22.91 6.69 4.17
CA PRO A 152 22.84 8.15 4.14
C PRO A 152 22.71 8.76 2.74
N ALA A 153 23.39 8.19 1.74
CA ALA A 153 23.35 8.70 0.37
C ALA A 153 21.95 8.45 -0.25
N VAL A 154 21.36 7.28 0.01
CA VAL A 154 19.99 6.96 -0.46
C VAL A 154 18.96 7.85 0.20
N ARG A 155 19.08 8.11 1.51
CA ARG A 155 18.16 8.99 2.24
C ARG A 155 18.20 10.42 1.70
N GLU A 156 19.39 10.97 1.52
CA GLU A 156 19.57 12.31 0.98
C GLU A 156 19.06 12.41 -0.46
N PHE A 157 19.36 11.41 -1.29
CA PHE A 157 18.86 11.35 -2.66
C PHE A 157 17.32 11.33 -2.72
N LEU A 158 16.66 10.44 -1.95
CA LEU A 158 15.20 10.38 -1.90
C LEU A 158 14.57 11.67 -1.38
N ARG A 159 15.22 12.37 -0.44
CA ARG A 159 14.79 13.68 0.04
C ARG A 159 14.79 14.71 -1.09
N ARG A 160 15.85 14.75 -1.91
CA ARG A 160 15.94 15.63 -3.09
C ARG A 160 14.90 15.29 -4.15
N VAL A 161 14.68 14.00 -4.42
CA VAL A 161 13.64 13.55 -5.37
C VAL A 161 12.26 14.04 -4.93
N ARG A 162 11.88 13.85 -3.66
CA ARG A 162 10.60 14.34 -3.14
C ARG A 162 10.47 15.85 -3.26
N ARG A 163 11.53 16.60 -2.93
CA ARG A 163 11.56 18.06 -3.08
C ARG A 163 11.37 18.49 -4.54
N GLY A 164 12.05 17.84 -5.48
CA GLY A 164 11.93 18.14 -6.90
C GLY A 164 10.51 17.89 -7.46
N TYR A 165 9.84 16.84 -7.00
CA TYR A 165 8.42 16.61 -7.35
C TYR A 165 7.48 17.65 -6.74
N ALA A 166 7.72 18.05 -5.49
CA ALA A 166 6.93 19.08 -4.82
C ALA A 166 7.06 20.46 -5.49
N LEU A 167 8.28 20.84 -5.88
CA LEU A 167 8.53 22.10 -6.61
C LEU A 167 7.85 22.13 -7.98
N ARG A 168 7.76 20.98 -8.66
CA ARG A 168 7.02 20.85 -9.93
C ARG A 168 5.48 20.79 -9.75
N GLN A 169 4.97 21.00 -8.54
CA GLN A 169 3.55 20.91 -8.20
C GLN A 169 2.90 19.58 -8.65
N VAL A 170 3.68 18.49 -8.67
CA VAL A 170 3.15 17.14 -8.90
C VAL A 170 2.47 16.68 -7.61
N ALA A 171 1.36 17.33 -7.27
CA ALA A 171 0.50 16.95 -6.17
C ALA A 171 -0.29 15.68 -6.55
N PRO A 172 -0.70 14.86 -5.57
CA PRO A 172 -1.68 13.81 -5.83
C PRO A 172 -2.88 14.44 -6.53
N LYS A 173 -3.29 13.88 -7.68
CA LYS A 173 -4.55 14.27 -8.32
C LYS A 173 -5.66 13.90 -7.36
N HIS A 174 -6.08 14.83 -6.51
CA HIS A 174 -7.30 14.69 -5.74
C HIS A 174 -8.42 14.62 -6.77
N MET A 175 -9.10 13.48 -6.84
CA MET A 175 -10.30 13.41 -7.67
C MET A 175 -11.30 14.37 -7.05
N THR A 176 -11.77 15.33 -7.84
CA THR A 176 -12.87 16.22 -7.45
C THR A 176 -14.03 15.35 -6.99
N ALA A 177 -14.66 15.73 -5.87
CA ALA A 177 -15.86 15.05 -5.41
C ALA A 177 -16.90 15.06 -6.53
N LEU A 178 -17.57 13.93 -6.75
CA LEU A 178 -18.66 13.85 -7.70
C LEU A 178 -19.74 14.87 -7.28
N PRO A 179 -20.17 15.79 -8.15
CA PRO A 179 -21.27 16.70 -7.82
C PRO A 179 -22.62 15.98 -7.91
N ARG A 180 -23.64 16.50 -7.22
CA ARG A 180 -24.97 15.88 -7.15
C ARG A 180 -25.60 15.70 -8.54
N SER A 181 -25.44 16.68 -9.42
CA SER A 181 -25.92 16.62 -10.80
C SER A 181 -25.34 15.43 -11.57
N ASP A 182 -24.10 15.06 -11.31
CA ASP A 182 -23.44 13.94 -11.99
C ASP A 182 -23.93 12.62 -11.42
N LEU A 183 -24.19 12.55 -10.10
CA LEU A 183 -24.86 11.40 -9.50
C LEU A 183 -26.26 11.20 -10.10
N GLU A 184 -27.06 12.26 -10.22
CA GLU A 184 -28.41 12.18 -10.80
C GLU A 184 -28.37 11.67 -12.24
N ARG A 185 -27.39 12.13 -13.04
CA ARG A 185 -27.15 11.60 -14.39
C ARG A 185 -26.77 10.11 -14.37
N LEU A 186 -25.92 9.66 -13.44
CA LEU A 186 -25.58 8.24 -13.31
C LEU A 186 -26.79 7.40 -12.92
N LEU A 187 -27.59 7.87 -11.95
CA LEU A 187 -28.79 7.16 -11.49
C LEU A 187 -29.83 7.03 -12.61
N ALA A 188 -29.94 8.02 -13.50
CA ALA A 188 -30.81 7.94 -14.68
C ALA A 188 -30.41 6.84 -15.67
N THR A 189 -29.15 6.39 -15.65
CA THR A 189 -28.70 5.26 -16.49
C THR A 189 -29.01 3.89 -15.90
N CYS A 190 -29.38 3.82 -14.61
CA CYS A 190 -29.75 2.57 -13.94
C CYS A 190 -31.14 2.12 -14.41
N ARG A 191 -31.18 1.01 -15.16
CA ARG A 191 -32.43 0.42 -15.68
C ARG A 191 -33.25 -0.25 -14.57
N GLY A 192 -34.50 -0.62 -14.88
CA GLY A 192 -35.39 -1.32 -13.94
C GLY A 192 -35.10 -2.81 -13.74
N ASP A 193 -34.02 -3.34 -14.31
CA ASP A 193 -33.59 -4.72 -14.11
C ASP A 193 -32.80 -4.88 -12.80
N LEU A 194 -32.52 -6.13 -12.41
CA LEU A 194 -31.80 -6.42 -11.16
C LEU A 194 -30.41 -5.76 -11.12
N ARG A 195 -29.74 -5.62 -12.27
CA ARG A 195 -28.44 -4.94 -12.36
C ARG A 195 -28.58 -3.44 -12.09
N GLY A 196 -29.55 -2.79 -12.72
CA GLY A 196 -29.81 -1.38 -12.49
C GLY A 196 -30.28 -1.09 -11.06
N VAL A 197 -31.12 -1.91 -10.46
CA VAL A 197 -31.50 -1.77 -9.03
C VAL A 197 -30.27 -1.86 -8.12
N ARG A 198 -29.39 -2.85 -8.34
CA ARG A 198 -28.14 -2.99 -7.59
C ARG A 198 -27.25 -1.76 -7.75
N ASP A 199 -27.01 -1.33 -8.99
CA ASP A 199 -26.11 -0.23 -9.28
C ASP A 199 -26.65 1.09 -8.68
N ARG A 200 -27.97 1.29 -8.75
CA ARG A 200 -28.66 2.40 -8.09
C ARG A 200 -28.44 2.39 -6.58
N ALA A 201 -28.62 1.23 -5.94
CA ALA A 201 -28.40 1.07 -4.50
C ALA A 201 -26.93 1.33 -4.10
N LEU A 202 -25.97 0.84 -4.90
CA LEU A 202 -24.54 1.07 -4.65
C LEU A 202 -24.17 2.56 -4.78
N LEU A 203 -24.68 3.25 -5.81
CA LEU A 203 -24.42 4.67 -6.04
C LEU A 203 -25.01 5.54 -4.92
N THR A 204 -26.27 5.31 -4.55
CA THR A 204 -26.92 6.08 -3.48
C THR A 204 -26.29 5.78 -2.12
N PHE A 205 -25.96 4.51 -1.83
CA PHE A 205 -25.27 4.14 -0.60
C PHE A 205 -23.87 4.76 -0.50
N ALA A 206 -23.09 4.74 -1.58
CA ALA A 206 -21.76 5.37 -1.60
C ALA A 206 -21.83 6.89 -1.36
N TRP A 207 -22.84 7.53 -1.95
CA TRP A 207 -23.08 8.95 -1.80
C TRP A 207 -23.50 9.31 -0.38
N ALA A 208 -24.55 8.67 0.13
CA ALA A 208 -25.14 8.96 1.45
C ALA A 208 -24.16 8.65 2.59
N SER A 209 -23.30 7.65 2.43
CA SER A 209 -22.27 7.34 3.41
C SER A 209 -21.04 8.25 3.34
N GLY A 210 -20.99 9.26 2.45
CA GLY A 210 -19.89 10.24 2.42
C GLY A 210 -18.68 9.82 1.59
N GLY A 211 -18.87 9.11 0.48
CA GLY A 211 -17.82 8.83 -0.49
C GLY A 211 -16.84 7.74 -0.04
N ARG A 212 -17.37 6.56 0.30
CA ARG A 212 -16.59 5.43 0.83
C ARG A 212 -15.62 4.86 -0.19
N ARG A 213 -14.52 4.29 0.31
CA ARG A 213 -13.54 3.58 -0.53
C ARG A 213 -14.19 2.35 -1.17
N ARG A 214 -13.74 1.97 -2.36
CA ARG A 214 -14.24 0.77 -3.06
C ARG A 214 -14.23 -0.49 -2.19
N SER A 215 -13.19 -0.68 -1.37
CA SER A 215 -13.11 -1.84 -0.46
C SER A 215 -14.08 -1.75 0.72
N GLU A 216 -14.45 -0.55 1.15
CA GLU A 216 -15.45 -0.35 2.22
C GLU A 216 -16.84 -0.68 1.66
N MET A 217 -17.12 -0.24 0.42
CA MET A 217 -18.35 -0.57 -0.31
C MET A 217 -18.49 -2.07 -0.60
N ALA A 218 -17.42 -2.71 -1.09
CA ALA A 218 -17.45 -4.12 -1.47
C ALA A 218 -17.59 -5.08 -0.27
N ASN A 219 -17.20 -4.65 0.93
CA ASN A 219 -17.36 -5.42 2.16
C ASN A 219 -18.56 -4.96 3.00
N ALA A 220 -19.42 -4.08 2.46
CA ALA A 220 -20.54 -3.58 3.20
C ALA A 220 -21.60 -4.67 3.43
N ARG A 221 -22.15 -4.72 4.64
CA ARG A 221 -23.12 -5.74 5.04
C ARG A 221 -24.37 -5.11 5.62
N MET A 222 -25.53 -5.68 5.29
CA MET A 222 -26.83 -5.22 5.79
C MET A 222 -26.92 -5.28 7.32
N GLU A 223 -26.21 -6.19 7.97
CA GLU A 223 -26.15 -6.32 9.43
C GLU A 223 -25.54 -5.11 10.15
N HIS A 224 -24.87 -4.21 9.42
CA HIS A 224 -24.32 -2.97 9.96
C HIS A 224 -25.14 -1.72 9.59
N LEU A 225 -26.29 -1.93 8.95
CA LEU A 225 -27.23 -0.87 8.60
C LEU A 225 -28.33 -0.82 9.65
N GLU A 226 -28.36 0.27 10.42
CA GLU A 226 -29.35 0.50 11.46
C GLU A 226 -30.36 1.53 10.96
N ARG A 227 -31.65 1.22 11.06
CA ARG A 227 -32.71 2.19 10.78
C ARG A 227 -32.85 3.14 11.95
N VAL A 228 -32.86 4.44 11.68
CA VAL A 228 -33.04 5.50 12.67
C VAL A 228 -34.23 6.34 12.27
N GLY A 229 -35.29 6.30 13.10
CA GLY A 229 -36.57 6.95 12.80
C GLY A 229 -37.30 6.32 11.60
N GLU A 230 -38.20 7.08 10.99
CA GLU A 230 -39.06 6.56 9.91
C GLU A 230 -38.34 6.46 8.56
N ALA A 231 -37.39 7.35 8.27
CA ALA A 231 -36.75 7.44 6.95
C ALA A 231 -35.21 7.44 6.99
N GLY A 232 -34.59 7.41 8.18
CA GLY A 232 -33.14 7.49 8.34
C GLY A 232 -32.48 6.12 8.43
N TYR A 233 -31.21 6.06 8.01
CA TYR A 233 -30.34 4.92 8.25
C TYR A 233 -28.95 5.40 8.67
N ILE A 234 -28.35 4.69 9.62
CA ILE A 234 -26.93 4.82 9.98
C ILE A 234 -26.23 3.55 9.54
N TYR A 235 -25.13 3.71 8.81
CA TYR A 235 -24.28 2.59 8.43
C TYR A 235 -22.98 2.62 9.26
N ARG A 236 -22.77 1.59 10.08
CA ARG A 236 -21.57 1.47 10.91
C ARG A 236 -20.48 0.74 10.15
N LEU A 237 -19.30 1.35 10.07
CA LEU A 237 -18.16 0.72 9.40
C LEU A 237 -17.43 -0.20 10.39
N ALA A 238 -17.54 -1.52 10.22
CA ALA A 238 -16.86 -2.47 11.10
C ALA A 238 -15.32 -2.38 11.01
N HIS A 239 -14.77 -2.01 9.85
CA HIS A 239 -13.32 -1.84 9.67
C HIS A 239 -13.03 -0.71 8.69
N SER A 240 -12.25 0.29 9.12
CA SER A 240 -11.76 1.35 8.23
C SER A 240 -10.26 1.16 7.94
N LYS A 241 -9.76 1.74 6.85
CA LYS A 241 -8.32 1.68 6.52
C LYS A 241 -7.43 2.23 7.67
N THR A 242 -7.97 3.15 8.48
CA THR A 242 -7.31 3.79 9.63
C THR A 242 -7.63 3.13 10.97
N ASP A 243 -8.69 2.33 11.05
CA ASP A 243 -9.07 1.55 12.22
C ASP A 243 -9.42 0.12 11.80
N GLN A 244 -8.39 -0.72 11.77
CA GLN A 244 -8.53 -2.16 11.52
C GLN A 244 -9.14 -2.90 12.73
N SER A 245 -9.19 -2.26 13.91
CA SER A 245 -9.71 -2.87 15.15
C SER A 245 -11.23 -2.78 15.29
N GLY A 246 -11.88 -1.94 14.48
CA GLY A 246 -13.34 -1.76 14.48
C GLY A 246 -13.88 -1.03 15.71
N ARG A 247 -13.00 -0.44 16.50
CA ARG A 247 -13.37 0.44 17.62
C ARG A 247 -13.57 1.84 17.04
N GLY A 248 -14.73 2.02 16.40
CA GLY A 248 -15.11 3.29 15.81
C GLY A 248 -14.86 4.45 16.77
N ALA A 249 -14.37 5.58 16.24
CA ALA A 249 -14.37 6.84 16.96
C ALA A 249 -15.83 7.17 17.30
N THR A 250 -16.21 6.89 18.55
CA THR A 250 -17.40 7.43 19.19
C THR A 250 -17.26 8.94 19.14
N SER A 251 -17.79 9.54 18.09
CA SER A 251 -18.23 10.93 18.12
C SER A 251 -19.60 10.86 18.77
N GLU A 252 -19.62 10.93 20.10
CA GLU A 252 -20.84 11.33 20.80
C GLU A 252 -21.07 12.83 20.56
N PRO A 253 -22.34 13.26 20.49
CA PRO A 253 -22.75 14.60 20.10
C PRO A 253 -22.31 15.72 21.05
#